data_AF-A0A418ZRC3-F1
#
_entry.id   AF-A0A418ZRC3-F1
#
_cell.length_a   1.000
_cell.length_b   1.000
_cell.length_c   1.000
_cell.angle_alpha   90.00
_cell.angle_beta   90.00
_cell.angle_gamma   90.00
#
_symmetry.space_group_name_H-M   'P 1'
#
loop_
_entity.id
_entity.type
_entity.pdbx_description
1 polymer ?
#
loop_
_entity_poly.entity_id
_entity_poly.type
_entity_poly.pdbx_seq_one_letter_code
_entity_poly.pdbx_strand_id
1 'polypeptide(L)'
;MEEVSFIRKSKPTAPVIFSAAIQTTLSAEWVVAGKVTLSQERVLTFPEAPSEAGIYRFRFLGREGHRCYIGESAHLRRRFGFYRRPGSTQATNLRINALMIEHLSDGGSIEVDTITEIGALKQSASDREASLSDKAVRRLFEQAAIVTDDGTEIESLNR
;
A
#
# COMPACT_ATOMS: atom_id res chain seq x y z
N MET A 1 37.89 -1.82 -13.65
CA MET A 1 37.26 -3.16 -13.58
C MET A 1 37.68 -3.71 -12.24
N GLU A 2 36.86 -3.52 -11.20
CA GLU A 2 37.20 -3.94 -9.84
C GLU A 2 36.67 -5.35 -9.61
N GLU A 3 37.57 -6.25 -9.24
CA GLU A 3 37.31 -7.66 -9.03
C GLU A 3 36.82 -7.87 -7.59
N VAL A 4 35.60 -8.40 -7.44
CA VAL A 4 35.02 -8.71 -6.13
C VAL A 4 35.46 -10.11 -5.73
N SER A 5 36.17 -10.23 -4.60
CA SER A 5 36.49 -11.52 -3.99
C SER A 5 35.70 -11.76 -2.71
N PHE A 6 35.24 -12.99 -2.50
CA PHE A 6 34.53 -13.40 -1.30
C PHE A 6 35.43 -14.27 -0.43
N ILE A 7 35.64 -13.86 0.82
CA ILE A 7 36.39 -14.63 1.82
C ILE A 7 35.41 -15.38 2.71
N ARG A 8 35.56 -16.72 2.78
CA ARG A 8 34.80 -17.57 3.70
C ARG A 8 35.38 -17.47 5.12
N LYS A 9 34.61 -16.93 6.08
CA LYS A 9 34.97 -16.96 7.50
C LYS A 9 34.45 -18.24 8.16
N SER A 10 35.30 -18.88 8.96
CA SER A 10 35.08 -20.22 9.54
C SER A 10 34.41 -20.23 10.92
N LYS A 11 34.22 -19.07 11.57
CA LYS A 11 33.45 -18.93 12.83
C LYS A 11 32.68 -17.61 12.87
N PRO A 12 31.46 -17.55 13.45
CA PRO A 12 30.73 -16.31 13.61
C PRO A 12 31.47 -15.41 14.61
N THR A 13 31.74 -14.17 14.23
CA THR A 13 32.14 -13.12 15.17
C THR A 13 30.97 -12.87 16.14
N ALA A 14 31.27 -12.57 17.41
CA ALA A 14 30.31 -12.23 18.46
C ALA A 14 29.19 -11.29 17.94
N PRO A 15 27.94 -11.41 18.45
CA PRO A 15 26.81 -10.68 17.91
C PRO A 15 27.13 -9.20 17.90
N VAL A 16 26.99 -8.58 16.72
CA VAL A 16 27.02 -7.14 16.56
C VAL A 16 25.91 -6.61 17.47
N ILE A 17 26.29 -6.04 18.62
CA ILE A 17 25.38 -5.25 19.42
C ILE A 17 25.13 -4.01 18.56
N PHE A 18 23.95 -3.92 17.93
CA PHE A 18 23.52 -2.68 17.30
C PHE A 18 23.51 -1.61 18.39
N SER A 19 24.47 -0.67 18.35
CA SER A 19 24.59 0.40 19.36
C SER A 19 23.47 1.44 19.27
N ALA A 20 22.63 1.35 18.23
CA ALA A 20 21.40 2.12 18.08
C ALA A 20 20.27 1.18 17.64
N ALA A 21 19.25 1.04 18.50
CA ALA A 21 18.00 0.39 18.15
C ALA A 21 17.01 1.45 17.65
N ILE A 22 16.34 1.19 16.52
CA ILE A 22 15.23 2.01 16.04
C ILE A 22 13.94 1.33 16.46
N GLN A 23 13.17 2.00 17.32
CA GLN A 23 11.81 1.60 17.65
C GLN A 23 10.87 2.71 17.19
N THR A 24 9.91 2.34 16.34
CA THR A 24 8.89 3.24 15.83
C THR A 24 7.53 2.61 16.06
N THR A 25 6.61 3.34 16.68
CA THR A 25 5.20 2.94 16.78
C THR A 25 4.39 3.75 15.77
N LEU A 26 3.57 3.05 15.00
CA LEU A 26 2.68 3.60 13.97
C LEU A 26 1.25 3.38 14.42
N SER A 27 0.41 4.41 14.27
CA SER A 27 -1.03 4.31 14.54
C SER A 27 -1.78 5.05 13.44
N ALA A 28 -2.77 4.36 12.87
CA ALA A 28 -3.66 4.88 11.85
C ALA A 28 -4.90 3.99 11.77
N GLU A 29 -5.99 4.53 11.24
CA GLU A 29 -7.25 3.82 11.08
C GLU A 29 -7.68 3.82 9.61
N TRP A 30 -8.09 2.65 9.12
CA TRP A 30 -8.71 2.54 7.81
C TRP A 30 -10.12 3.13 7.86
N VAL A 31 -10.38 4.13 7.04
CA VAL A 31 -11.71 4.70 6.84
C VAL A 31 -12.28 4.19 5.53
N VAL A 32 -13.50 3.63 5.58
CA VAL A 32 -14.19 3.15 4.38
C VAL A 32 -14.52 4.34 3.47
N ALA A 33 -13.96 4.33 2.26
CA ALA A 33 -14.21 5.35 1.25
C ALA A 33 -15.36 4.98 0.30
N GLY A 34 -15.63 3.69 0.11
CA GLY A 34 -16.77 3.22 -0.69
C GLY A 34 -16.40 2.01 -1.56
N LYS A 35 -17.02 1.89 -2.74
CA LYS A 35 -16.86 0.72 -3.62
C LYS A 35 -16.44 1.11 -5.03
N VAL A 36 -15.58 0.31 -5.65
CA VAL A 36 -15.32 0.39 -7.09
C VAL A 36 -16.44 -0.36 -7.82
N THR A 37 -16.98 0.25 -8.85
CA THR A 37 -18.05 -0.32 -9.69
C THR A 37 -17.64 -0.33 -11.15
N LEU A 38 -18.25 -1.20 -11.95
CA LEU A 38 -18.01 -1.32 -13.38
C LEU A 38 -19.26 -0.85 -14.14
N SER A 39 -19.12 0.13 -15.03
CA SER A 39 -20.23 0.57 -15.89
C SER A 39 -20.52 -0.45 -17.00
N GLN A 40 -21.63 -0.26 -17.72
CA GLN A 40 -21.99 -1.10 -18.87
C GLN A 40 -20.93 -1.05 -19.99
N GLU A 41 -20.23 0.09 -20.12
CA GLU A 41 -19.14 0.31 -21.07
C GLU A 41 -17.79 -0.24 -20.56
N ARG A 42 -17.79 -1.04 -19.48
CA ARG A 42 -16.59 -1.60 -18.83
C ARG A 42 -15.61 -0.54 -18.33
N VAL A 43 -16.11 0.61 -17.88
CA VAL A 43 -15.30 1.66 -17.27
C VAL A 43 -15.44 1.60 -15.75
N LEU A 44 -14.29 1.62 -15.05
CA LEU A 44 -14.25 1.64 -13.59
C LEU A 44 -14.73 2.98 -13.03
N THR A 45 -15.65 2.94 -12.09
CA THR A 45 -16.05 4.09 -11.27
C THR A 45 -15.54 3.87 -9.86
N PHE A 46 -14.90 4.90 -9.30
CA PHE A 46 -14.31 4.87 -7.97
C PHE A 46 -15.14 5.75 -7.05
N PRO A 47 -15.16 5.49 -5.73
CA PRO A 47 -15.78 6.41 -4.79
C PRO A 47 -15.08 7.77 -4.83
N GLU A 48 -15.76 8.80 -4.32
CA GLU A 48 -15.11 10.09 -4.15
C GLU A 48 -13.93 9.96 -3.17
N ALA A 49 -12.81 10.59 -3.53
CA ALA A 49 -11.62 10.61 -2.71
C ALA A 49 -11.14 12.06 -2.53
N PRO A 50 -10.52 12.37 -1.38
CA PRO A 50 -9.94 13.69 -1.16
C PRO A 50 -8.73 13.93 -2.07
N SER A 51 -8.42 15.21 -2.30
CA SER A 51 -7.24 15.64 -3.09
C SER A 51 -5.97 15.74 -2.23
N GLU A 52 -5.88 14.94 -1.18
CA GLU A 52 -4.80 14.96 -0.20
C GLU A 52 -3.92 13.71 -0.27
N ALA A 53 -2.87 13.73 0.53
CA ALA A 53 -1.90 12.66 0.63
C ALA A 53 -2.41 11.56 1.58
N GLY A 54 -2.17 10.30 1.25
CA GLY A 54 -2.64 9.20 2.07
C GLY A 54 -2.28 7.83 1.55
N ILE A 55 -2.75 6.82 2.27
CA ILE A 55 -2.66 5.40 1.93
C ILE A 55 -4.07 4.95 1.53
N TYR A 56 -4.17 4.03 0.59
CA TYR A 56 -5.42 3.41 0.19
C TYR A 56 -5.25 1.91 0.09
N ARG A 57 -6.36 1.21 0.25
CA ARG A 57 -6.46 -0.24 0.06
C ARG A 57 -7.67 -0.56 -0.81
N PHE A 58 -7.44 -1.41 -1.82
CA PHE A 58 -8.51 -2.06 -2.57
C PHE A 58 -8.68 -3.48 -2.06
N ARG A 59 -9.85 -3.77 -1.49
CA ARG A 59 -10.22 -5.09 -0.98
C ARG A 59 -11.09 -5.79 -2.01
N PHE A 60 -10.56 -6.85 -2.62
CA PHE A 60 -11.25 -7.70 -3.58
C PHE A 60 -11.94 -8.83 -2.81
N LEU A 61 -13.27 -8.80 -2.79
CA LEU A 61 -14.12 -9.77 -2.11
C LEU A 61 -14.81 -10.64 -3.15
N GLY A 62 -14.59 -11.95 -3.11
CA GLY A 62 -15.17 -12.90 -4.08
C GLY A 62 -15.14 -14.33 -3.57
N ARG A 63 -15.51 -15.27 -4.45
CA ARG A 63 -15.55 -16.71 -4.12
C ARG A 63 -14.16 -17.31 -3.88
N GLU A 64 -13.14 -16.76 -4.53
CA GLU A 64 -11.75 -17.20 -4.42
C GLU A 64 -11.05 -16.71 -3.13
N GLY A 65 -11.79 -16.03 -2.25
CA GLY A 65 -11.27 -15.47 -1.01
C GLY A 65 -11.10 -13.95 -1.06
N HIS A 66 -10.29 -13.46 -0.12
CA HIS A 66 -10.02 -12.04 0.07
C HIS A 66 -8.63 -11.71 -0.49
N ARG A 67 -8.56 -10.74 -1.40
CA ARG A 67 -7.29 -10.22 -1.94
C ARG A 67 -7.20 -8.73 -1.72
N CYS A 68 -5.98 -8.22 -1.64
CA CYS A 68 -5.74 -6.84 -1.26
C CYS A 68 -4.65 -6.19 -2.12
N TYR A 69 -4.87 -4.94 -2.51
CA TYR A 69 -3.82 -4.07 -3.04
C TYR A 69 -3.73 -2.80 -2.21
N ILE A 70 -2.55 -2.52 -1.66
CA ILE A 70 -2.27 -1.32 -0.86
C ILE A 70 -1.36 -0.39 -1.65
N GLY A 71 -1.59 0.91 -1.58
CA GLY A 71 -0.63 1.88 -2.08
C GLY A 71 -0.72 3.22 -1.37
N GLU A 72 0.28 4.08 -1.58
CA GLU A 72 0.18 5.49 -1.19
C GLU A 72 0.13 6.45 -2.38
N SER A 73 -0.30 7.68 -2.08
CA SER A 73 -0.21 8.79 -3.02
C SER A 73 -0.10 10.11 -2.27
N ALA A 74 0.52 11.11 -2.91
CA ALA A 74 0.39 12.51 -2.51
C ALA A 74 -0.98 13.11 -2.87
N HIS A 75 -1.72 12.49 -3.79
CA HIS A 75 -3.03 12.96 -4.25
C HIS A 75 -3.95 11.77 -4.57
N LEU A 76 -4.72 11.31 -3.58
CA LEU A 76 -5.58 10.12 -3.70
C LEU A 76 -6.57 10.21 -4.88
N ARG A 77 -7.30 11.33 -5.00
CA ARG A 77 -8.23 11.57 -6.12
C ARG A 77 -7.56 11.38 -7.50
N ARG A 78 -6.38 11.94 -7.69
CA ARG A 78 -5.63 11.83 -8.95
C ARG A 78 -5.16 10.39 -9.18
N ARG A 79 -4.72 9.70 -8.12
CA ARG A 79 -4.27 8.31 -8.19
C ARG A 79 -5.38 7.38 -8.65
N PHE A 80 -6.60 7.54 -8.12
CA PHE A 80 -7.76 6.74 -8.55
C PHE A 80 -8.12 7.01 -10.01
N GLY A 81 -7.99 8.26 -10.46
CA GLY A 81 -8.11 8.61 -11.89
C GLY A 81 -7.15 7.82 -12.78
N PHE A 82 -5.92 7.58 -12.33
CA PHE A 82 -4.94 6.78 -13.09
C PHE A 82 -5.28 5.29 -13.16
N TYR A 83 -5.95 4.73 -12.15
CA TYR A 83 -6.48 3.37 -12.24
C TYR A 83 -7.71 3.30 -13.15
N ARG A 84 -8.55 4.33 -13.18
CA ARG A 84 -9.70 4.41 -14.09
C ARG A 84 -9.29 4.47 -15.56
N ARG A 85 -8.29 5.31 -15.88
CA ARG A 85 -7.77 5.53 -17.24
C ARG A 85 -6.24 5.46 -17.23
N PRO A 86 -5.67 4.26 -17.20
CA PRO A 86 -4.23 4.10 -17.19
C PRO A 86 -3.61 4.58 -18.51
N GLY A 87 -2.46 5.26 -18.41
CA GLY A 87 -1.62 5.51 -19.58
C GLY A 87 -0.95 4.22 -20.07
N SER A 88 -0.64 4.13 -21.37
CA SER A 88 -0.09 2.92 -21.99
C SER A 88 1.27 2.46 -21.42
N THR A 89 2.03 3.36 -20.78
CA THR A 89 3.33 3.06 -20.15
C THR A 89 3.22 2.77 -18.65
N GLN A 90 2.04 2.90 -18.05
CA GLN A 90 1.84 2.75 -16.61
C GLN A 90 1.50 1.30 -16.25
N ALA A 91 2.49 0.42 -16.34
CA ALA A 91 2.32 -1.03 -16.18
C ALA A 91 1.51 -1.43 -14.92
N THR A 92 1.80 -0.83 -13.76
CA THR A 92 1.05 -1.09 -12.53
C THR A 92 -0.42 -0.67 -12.65
N ASN A 93 -0.69 0.50 -13.23
CA ASN A 93 -2.07 0.99 -13.35
C ASN A 93 -2.86 0.13 -14.35
N LEU A 94 -2.23 -0.29 -15.44
CA LEU A 94 -2.80 -1.24 -16.41
C LEU A 94 -3.13 -2.57 -15.74
N ARG A 95 -2.18 -3.14 -14.98
CA ARG A 95 -2.36 -4.40 -14.25
C ARG A 95 -3.53 -4.31 -13.26
N ILE A 96 -3.55 -3.28 -12.41
CA ILE A 96 -4.60 -3.11 -11.40
C ILE A 96 -5.96 -2.84 -12.05
N ASN A 97 -6.01 -2.03 -13.12
CA ASN A 97 -7.24 -1.80 -13.88
C ASN A 97 -7.81 -3.12 -14.43
N ALA A 98 -6.98 -3.94 -15.08
CA ALA A 98 -7.40 -5.22 -15.64
C ALA A 98 -7.93 -6.17 -14.54
N LEU A 99 -7.21 -6.29 -13.42
CA LEU A 99 -7.63 -7.10 -12.27
C LEU A 99 -8.99 -6.66 -11.70
N MET A 100 -9.23 -5.35 -11.62
CA MET A 100 -10.51 -4.83 -11.13
C MET A 100 -11.65 -5.13 -12.09
N ILE A 101 -11.44 -4.97 -13.40
CA ILE A 101 -12.45 -5.26 -14.41
C ILE A 101 -12.82 -6.75 -14.41
N GLU A 102 -11.81 -7.63 -14.39
CA GLU A 102 -11.99 -9.08 -14.32
C GLU A 102 -12.80 -9.46 -13.08
N HIS A 103 -12.33 -9.08 -11.89
CA HIS A 103 -12.98 -9.41 -10.62
C HIS A 103 -14.44 -8.91 -10.53
N LEU A 104 -14.72 -7.70 -11.02
CA LEU A 104 -16.09 -7.16 -11.05
C LEU A 104 -16.96 -7.85 -12.11
N SER A 105 -16.39 -8.25 -13.24
CA SER A 105 -17.11 -8.98 -14.29
C SER A 105 -17.54 -10.38 -13.84
N ASP A 106 -16.74 -11.00 -12.96
CA ASP A 106 -17.04 -12.31 -12.37
C ASP A 106 -18.02 -12.23 -11.19
N GLY A 107 -18.59 -11.05 -10.92
CA GLY A 107 -19.57 -10.81 -9.85
C GLY A 107 -18.95 -10.62 -8.47
N GLY A 108 -17.63 -10.45 -8.37
CA GLY A 108 -16.96 -10.02 -7.16
C GLY A 108 -17.29 -8.56 -6.81
N SER A 109 -16.91 -8.14 -5.61
CA SER A 109 -17.00 -6.74 -5.18
C SER A 109 -15.63 -6.21 -4.77
N ILE A 110 -15.44 -4.89 -4.92
CA ILE A 110 -14.21 -4.21 -4.56
C ILE A 110 -14.53 -3.05 -3.64
N GLU A 111 -14.05 -3.10 -2.41
CA GLU A 111 -14.19 -2.04 -1.43
C GLU A 111 -12.89 -1.22 -1.35
N VAL A 112 -13.03 0.07 -1.05
CA VAL A 112 -11.92 1.02 -0.93
C VAL A 112 -11.89 1.54 0.49
N ASP A 113 -10.74 1.41 1.13
CA ASP A 113 -10.43 2.08 2.39
C ASP A 113 -9.29 3.08 2.18
N THR A 114 -9.26 4.14 2.98
CA THR A 114 -8.20 5.15 2.97
C THR A 114 -7.71 5.49 4.36
N ILE A 115 -6.44 5.88 4.46
CA ILE A 115 -5.83 6.54 5.61
C ILE A 115 -5.39 7.91 5.13
N THR A 116 -6.01 8.96 5.65
CA THR A 116 -5.65 10.37 5.40
C THR A 116 -5.23 11.10 6.68
N GLU A 117 -5.49 10.48 7.83
CA GLU A 117 -5.06 10.94 9.14
C GLU A 117 -4.23 9.84 9.81
N ILE A 118 -3.19 10.25 10.54
CA ILE A 118 -2.34 9.35 11.31
C ILE A 118 -2.25 9.83 12.75
N GLY A 119 -2.14 8.89 13.68
CA GLY A 119 -1.82 9.21 15.06
C GLY A 119 -0.35 9.61 15.22
N ALA A 120 0.08 9.79 16.47
CA ALA A 120 1.45 10.19 16.78
C ALA A 120 2.48 9.16 16.28
N LEU A 121 3.51 9.64 15.58
CA LEU A 121 4.71 8.86 15.28
C LEU A 121 5.68 8.97 16.46
N LYS A 122 5.76 7.92 17.26
CA LYS A 122 6.68 7.88 18.41
C LYS A 122 8.00 7.24 18.01
N GLN A 123 9.08 8.02 18.10
CA GLN A 123 10.46 7.52 18.10
C GLN A 123 11.01 7.68 19.52
N SER A 124 11.88 6.75 19.94
CA SER A 124 12.28 6.39 21.31
C SER A 124 12.58 7.49 22.37
N ALA A 125 12.52 8.78 22.04
CA ALA A 125 12.57 9.88 23.01
C ALA A 125 11.88 11.19 22.55
N SER A 126 11.22 11.24 21.38
CA SER A 126 10.60 12.47 20.87
C SER A 126 9.34 12.16 20.06
N ASP A 127 8.22 12.79 20.43
CA ASP A 127 7.05 12.84 19.57
C ASP A 127 7.37 13.78 18.40
N ARG A 128 7.48 13.22 17.20
CA ARG A 128 7.59 14.02 15.98
C ARG A 128 6.22 14.06 15.34
N GLU A 129 5.73 15.28 15.08
CA GLU A 129 4.55 15.46 14.24
C GLU A 129 4.87 14.89 12.86
N ALA A 130 4.23 13.77 12.53
CA ALA A 130 4.37 13.12 11.25
C ALA A 130 3.23 13.57 10.35
N SER A 131 3.55 13.81 9.08
CA SER A 131 2.56 14.22 8.09
C SER A 131 2.57 13.24 6.93
N LEU A 132 1.38 12.84 6.50
CA LEU A 132 1.22 12.11 5.24
C LEU A 132 1.60 12.97 4.03
N SER A 133 1.89 14.27 4.16
CA SER A 133 2.52 15.02 3.08
C SER A 133 3.98 14.59 2.81
N ASP A 134 4.65 13.99 3.79
CA ASP A 134 5.99 13.42 3.63
C ASP A 134 5.93 12.04 2.97
N LYS A 135 6.66 11.88 1.86
CA LYS A 135 6.74 10.61 1.13
C LYS A 135 7.34 9.49 1.99
N ALA A 136 8.34 9.78 2.82
CA ALA A 136 8.96 8.76 3.67
C ALA A 136 7.96 8.23 4.71
N VAL A 137 7.17 9.12 5.32
CA VAL A 137 6.09 8.75 6.24
C VAL A 137 5.04 7.91 5.52
N ARG A 138 4.54 8.35 4.35
CA ARG A 138 3.54 7.57 3.59
C ARG A 138 4.04 6.18 3.21
N ARG A 139 5.31 6.07 2.81
CA ARG A 139 5.93 4.78 2.45
C ARG A 139 6.10 3.88 3.66
N LEU A 140 6.43 4.44 4.83
CA LEU A 140 6.49 3.69 6.08
C LEU A 140 5.12 3.10 6.45
N PHE A 141 4.04 3.90 6.36
CA PHE A 141 2.67 3.41 6.61
C PHE A 141 2.20 2.41 5.55
N GLU A 142 2.52 2.61 4.27
CA GLU A 142 2.22 1.64 3.20
C GLU A 142 2.87 0.28 3.48
N GLN A 143 4.17 0.26 3.81
CA GLN A 143 4.88 -0.99 4.10
C GLN A 143 4.39 -1.64 5.39
N ALA A 144 4.10 -0.86 6.43
CA ALA A 144 3.50 -1.39 7.66
C ALA A 144 2.13 -2.03 7.37
N ALA A 145 1.29 -1.37 6.58
CA ALA A 145 -0.01 -1.88 6.16
C ALA A 145 0.10 -3.19 5.37
N ILE A 146 1.06 -3.28 4.42
CA ILE A 146 1.32 -4.52 3.67
C ILE A 146 1.72 -5.65 4.60
N VAL A 147 2.65 -5.42 5.53
CA VAL A 147 3.08 -6.43 6.51
C VAL A 147 1.95 -6.87 7.43
N THR A 148 1.08 -5.94 7.87
CA THR A 148 -0.07 -6.30 8.72
C THR A 148 -1.15 -7.07 7.96
N ASP A 149 -1.37 -6.77 6.68
CA ASP A 149 -2.33 -7.50 5.85
C ASP A 149 -1.77 -8.86 5.41
N ASP A 150 -0.48 -8.98 5.11
CA ASP A 150 0.20 -10.27 4.82
C ASP A 150 0.20 -11.21 6.05
N GLY A 151 0.03 -10.65 7.25
CA GLY A 151 -0.18 -11.41 8.49
C GLY A 151 -1.60 -11.99 8.65
N THR A 152 -2.51 -11.64 7.75
CA THR A 152 -3.84 -12.22 7.62
C THR A 152 -3.87 -13.13 6.39
N GLU A 153 -4.76 -14.14 6.32
CA GLU A 153 -4.89 -15.04 5.15
C GLU A 153 -5.46 -14.32 3.89
N ILE A 154 -4.98 -13.11 3.61
CA ILE A 154 -5.37 -12.26 2.48
C ILE A 154 -4.24 -12.32 1.45
N GLU A 155 -4.57 -12.62 0.20
CA GLU A 155 -3.57 -12.61 -0.87
C GLU A 155 -3.19 -11.17 -1.22
N SER A 156 -1.90 -10.85 -1.13
CA SER A 156 -1.35 -9.56 -1.54
C SER A 156 -1.13 -9.47 -3.05
N LEU A 157 -1.66 -8.40 -3.64
CA LEU A 157 -1.50 -8.03 -5.05
C LEU A 157 -0.34 -7.04 -5.25
N ASN A 158 0.37 -6.69 -4.18
CA ASN A 158 1.60 -5.91 -4.18
C ASN A 158 2.78 -6.81 -4.62
N ARG A 159 2.81 -7.14 -5.92
CA ARG A 159 3.89 -7.86 -6.59
C ARG A 159 4.68 -6.93 -7.50
#